data_AF-A0A6J4JSQ8-F1
#
_entry.id   AF-A0A6J4JSQ8-F1
#
_cell.length_a   1.000
_cell.length_b   1.000
_cell.length_c   1.000
_cell.angle_alpha   90.00
_cell.angle_beta   90.00
_cell.angle_gamma   90.00
#
_symmetry.space_group_name_H-M   'P 1'
#
loop_
_entity.id
_entity.type
_entity.pdbx_description
1 polymer ?
#
loop_
_entity_poly.entity_id
_entity_poly.type
_entity_poly.pdbx_seq_one_letter_code
_entity_poly.pdbx_strand_id
1 'polypeptide(L)'
;MTILSNRRNLCQQVILEHSKKPRHRGKTNPIHRCHRGDSPSCGDTIELTVQLNPAGDVIEDIKFEGQGCAISIASADLMAEVLRQKSVIEALEMVQRFRNLMKG
;
A
#
# COMPACT_ATOMS: atom_id res chain seq x y z
N MET A 1 -23.84 -11.62 -19.55
CA MET A 1 -23.91 -10.56 -18.51
C MET A 1 -23.16 -10.97 -17.23
N THR A 2 -21.97 -11.59 -17.36
CA THR A 2 -21.39 -12.40 -16.25
C THR A 2 -19.93 -12.02 -15.93
N ILE A 3 -19.13 -11.65 -16.93
CA ILE A 3 -17.69 -11.37 -16.76
C ILE A 3 -17.44 -10.04 -16.01
N LEU A 4 -18.14 -8.97 -16.38
CA LEU A 4 -17.99 -7.65 -15.74
C LEU A 4 -18.52 -7.62 -14.29
N SER A 5 -19.53 -8.43 -13.98
CA SER A 5 -20.07 -8.57 -12.63
C SER A 5 -19.11 -9.36 -11.74
N ASN A 6 -18.49 -10.42 -12.28
CA ASN A 6 -17.48 -11.20 -11.56
C ASN A 6 -16.22 -10.38 -11.21
N ARG A 7 -15.73 -9.54 -12.15
CA ARG A 7 -14.58 -8.66 -11.90
C ARG A 7 -14.85 -7.60 -10.83
N ARG A 8 -16.04 -6.98 -10.83
CA ARG A 8 -16.44 -6.00 -9.82
C ARG A 8 -16.54 -6.63 -8.42
N ASN A 9 -17.16 -7.81 -8.34
CA ASN A 9 -17.29 -8.54 -7.08
C ASN A 9 -15.92 -8.92 -6.49
N LEU A 10 -14.98 -9.37 -7.34
CA LEU A 10 -13.62 -9.68 -6.91
C LEU A 10 -12.89 -8.44 -6.38
N CYS A 11 -12.92 -7.31 -7.09
CA CYS A 11 -12.30 -6.07 -6.63
C CYS A 11 -12.87 -5.62 -5.28
N GLN A 12 -14.19 -5.70 -5.08
CA GLN A 12 -14.82 -5.36 -3.81
C GLN A 12 -14.41 -6.30 -2.67
N GLN A 13 -14.36 -7.61 -2.94
CA GLN A 13 -13.93 -8.60 -1.94
C GLN A 13 -12.49 -8.35 -1.48
N VAL A 14 -11.57 -8.10 -2.43
CA VAL A 14 -10.17 -7.80 -2.11
C VAL A 14 -10.07 -6.53 -1.27
N ILE A 15 -10.76 -5.45 -1.65
CA ILE A 15 -10.77 -4.21 -0.86
C ILE A 15 -11.31 -4.48 0.55
N LEU A 16 -12.42 -5.20 0.68
CA LEU A 16 -13.03 -5.48 1.97
C LEU A 16 -12.13 -6.34 2.85
N GLU A 17 -11.49 -7.37 2.30
CA GLU A 17 -10.57 -8.24 3.03
C GLU A 17 -9.39 -7.45 3.60
N HIS A 18 -8.69 -6.72 2.74
CA HIS A 18 -7.51 -5.94 3.11
C HIS A 18 -7.86 -4.73 3.99
N SER A 19 -9.08 -4.18 3.89
CA SER A 19 -9.53 -3.13 4.81
C SER A 19 -9.84 -3.64 6.22
N LYS A 20 -10.44 -4.83 6.34
CA LYS A 20 -10.89 -5.40 7.62
C LYS A 20 -9.76 -6.07 8.40
N LYS A 21 -8.86 -6.75 7.69
CA LYS A 21 -7.73 -7.49 8.28
C LYS A 21 -6.44 -7.18 7.51
N PRO A 22 -5.96 -5.94 7.55
CA PRO A 22 -4.71 -5.58 6.90
C PRO A 22 -3.56 -6.38 7.48
N ARG A 23 -2.72 -6.93 6.61
CA ARG A 23 -1.61 -7.82 6.95
C ARG A 23 -0.36 -7.04 7.37
N HIS A 24 -0.25 -5.77 6.95
CA HIS A 24 0.94 -4.95 7.12
C HIS A 24 0.75 -3.77 8.09
N ARG A 25 -0.19 -3.88 9.04
CA ARG A 25 -0.35 -2.87 10.09
C ARG A 25 0.82 -2.89 11.09
N GLY A 26 1.17 -1.70 11.59
CA GLY A 26 2.19 -1.46 12.61
C GLY A 26 3.39 -0.68 12.06
N LYS A 27 4.54 -0.81 12.72
CA LYS A 27 5.80 -0.17 12.31
C LYS A 27 6.87 -1.22 12.04
N THR A 28 7.73 -0.96 11.05
CA THR A 28 8.92 -1.78 10.82
C THR A 28 9.91 -1.61 11.97
N ASN A 29 10.85 -2.54 12.11
CA ASN A 29 11.95 -2.40 13.05
C ASN A 29 13.22 -3.07 12.47
N PRO A 30 14.26 -2.31 12.11
CA PRO A 30 14.39 -0.85 12.27
C PRO A 30 13.50 -0.03 11.30
N ILE A 31 13.28 1.24 11.64
CA ILE A 31 12.63 2.23 10.76
C ILE A 31 13.73 3.01 10.03
N HIS A 32 13.94 2.70 8.76
CA HIS A 32 14.93 3.43 7.94
C HIS A 32 14.32 4.65 7.26
N ARG A 33 13.05 4.57 6.87
CA ARG A 33 12.25 5.69 6.34
C ARG A 33 10.88 5.71 6.99
N CYS A 34 10.37 6.92 7.21
CA CYS A 34 9.02 7.15 7.69
C CYS A 34 8.40 8.31 6.90
N HIS A 35 7.14 8.16 6.49
CA HIS A 35 6.39 9.23 5.85
C HIS A 35 4.93 9.18 6.25
N ARG A 36 4.38 10.34 6.62
CA ARG A 36 2.95 10.50 6.91
C ARG A 36 2.28 11.25 5.76
N GLY A 37 1.23 10.66 5.21
CA GLY A 37 0.37 11.26 4.20
C GLY A 37 -1.05 11.44 4.74
N ASP A 38 -1.66 12.56 4.36
CA ASP A 38 -3.04 12.89 4.72
C ASP A 38 -3.87 13.10 3.45
N SER A 39 -5.11 12.60 3.43
CA SER A 39 -6.10 12.82 2.36
C SER A 39 -7.25 13.67 2.91
N PRO A 40 -7.17 15.02 2.82
CA PRO A 40 -8.11 15.92 3.49
C PRO A 40 -9.57 15.74 3.04
N SER A 41 -9.79 15.28 1.80
CA SER A 41 -11.13 15.06 1.25
C SER A 41 -11.90 13.94 1.95
N CYS A 42 -11.19 12.97 2.53
CA CYS A 42 -11.78 11.81 3.22
C CYS A 42 -11.42 11.75 4.72
N GLY A 43 -10.52 12.63 5.18
CA GLY A 43 -10.00 12.61 6.55
C GLY A 43 -9.03 11.46 6.83
N ASP A 44 -8.47 10.84 5.79
CA ASP A 44 -7.56 9.71 5.96
C ASP A 44 -6.18 10.22 6.38
N THR A 45 -5.56 9.54 7.35
CA THR A 45 -4.18 9.74 7.78
C THR A 45 -3.49 8.40 7.78
N ILE A 46 -2.42 8.25 7.00
CA ILE A 46 -1.60 7.03 6.93
C ILE A 46 -0.14 7.39 7.15
N GLU A 47 0.51 6.71 8.11
CA GLU A 47 1.96 6.75 8.31
C GLU A 47 2.57 5.44 7.80
N LEU A 48 3.54 5.55 6.90
CA LEU A 48 4.29 4.43 6.32
C LEU A 48 5.68 4.37 6.93
N THR A 49 6.12 3.18 7.29
CA THR A 49 7.49 2.89 7.73
C THR A 49 8.11 1.86 6.80
N VAL A 50 9.38 2.06 6.46
CA VAL A 50 10.12 1.17 5.54
C VAL A 50 11.40 0.72 6.22
N GLN A 51 11.65 -0.58 6.13
CA GLN A 51 12.92 -1.20 6.44
C GLN A 51 13.65 -1.55 5.14
N LEU A 52 14.89 -1.11 5.04
CA LEU A 52 15.79 -1.44 3.95
C LEU A 52 16.83 -2.46 4.43
N ASN A 53 17.39 -3.20 3.49
CA ASN A 53 18.57 -4.03 3.73
C ASN A 53 19.79 -3.14 4.09
N PRO A 54 20.91 -3.73 4.56
CA PRO A 54 22.09 -2.96 4.94
C PRO A 54 22.69 -2.08 3.83
N ALA A 55 22.53 -2.47 2.55
CA ALA A 55 22.99 -1.69 1.41
C ALA A 55 22.05 -0.51 1.07
N GLY A 56 20.82 -0.50 1.60
CA GLY A 56 19.84 0.56 1.40
C GLY A 56 19.13 0.51 0.04
N ASP A 57 19.25 -0.58 -0.72
CA ASP A 57 18.77 -0.71 -2.10
C ASP A 57 17.62 -1.70 -2.26
N VAL A 58 17.32 -2.52 -1.25
CA VAL A 58 16.18 -3.45 -1.22
C VAL A 58 15.26 -3.15 -0.04
N ILE A 59 13.96 -3.16 -0.29
CA ILE A 59 12.93 -3.02 0.73
C ILE A 59 12.68 -4.36 1.40
N GLU A 60 13.13 -4.52 2.66
CA GLU A 60 12.89 -5.74 3.43
C GLU A 60 11.45 -5.80 3.94
N ASP A 61 10.95 -4.69 4.47
CA ASP A 61 9.59 -4.62 5.01
C ASP A 61 8.97 -3.23 4.81
N ILE A 62 7.65 -3.20 4.70
CA ILE A 62 6.85 -1.98 4.70
C ILE A 62 5.67 -2.23 5.63
N LYS A 63 5.48 -1.33 6.59
CA LYS A 63 4.31 -1.35 7.46
C LYS A 63 3.66 0.02 7.55
N PHE A 64 2.39 0.03 7.94
CA PHE A 64 1.64 1.25 8.06
C PHE A 64 0.81 1.34 9.34
N GLU A 65 0.63 2.56 9.83
CA GLU A 65 -0.35 2.91 10.85
C GLU A 65 -1.28 4.00 10.35
N GLY A 66 -2.39 4.20 11.06
CA GLY A 66 -3.33 5.27 10.76
C GLY A 66 -4.75 4.79 10.49
N GLN A 67 -5.57 5.75 10.08
CA GLN A 67 -7.01 5.63 9.91
C GLN A 67 -7.41 6.16 8.55
N GLY A 68 -8.40 5.54 7.93
CA GLY A 68 -8.93 6.01 6.68
C GLY A 68 -10.05 5.11 6.17
N CYS A 69 -10.65 5.51 5.05
CA CYS A 69 -11.69 4.74 4.40
C CYS A 69 -11.18 3.34 3.96
N ALA A 70 -12.13 2.43 3.67
CA ALA A 70 -11.80 1.06 3.28
C ALA A 70 -10.83 0.98 2.09
N ILE A 71 -10.97 1.89 1.11
CA ILE A 71 -10.10 1.96 -0.06
C ILE A 71 -8.68 2.34 0.35
N SER A 72 -8.52 3.35 1.20
CA SER A 72 -7.20 3.83 1.64
C SER A 72 -6.47 2.79 2.47
N ILE A 73 -7.16 2.11 3.41
CA ILE A 73 -6.56 1.03 4.19
C ILE A 73 -6.17 -0.16 3.30
N ALA A 74 -7.07 -0.59 2.41
CA ALA A 74 -6.77 -1.69 1.50
C ALA A 74 -5.63 -1.35 0.54
N SER A 75 -5.57 -0.11 0.05
CA SER A 75 -4.51 0.35 -0.85
C SER A 75 -3.15 0.39 -0.16
N ALA A 76 -3.09 0.87 1.09
CA ALA A 76 -1.87 0.85 1.88
C ALA A 76 -1.38 -0.59 2.14
N ASP A 77 -2.29 -1.50 2.47
CA ASP A 77 -1.97 -2.90 2.72
C ASP A 77 -1.48 -3.64 1.47
N LEU A 78 -2.17 -3.46 0.34
CA LEU A 78 -1.77 -4.04 -0.94
C LEU A 78 -0.45 -3.46 -1.46
N MET A 79 -0.24 -2.15 -1.29
CA MET A 79 1.02 -1.51 -1.66
C MET A 79 2.18 -2.10 -0.86
N ALA A 80 2.02 -2.23 0.47
CA ALA A 80 3.02 -2.87 1.31
C ALA A 80 3.27 -4.33 0.89
N GLU A 81 2.23 -5.09 0.55
CA GLU A 81 2.37 -6.46 0.08
C GLU A 81 3.22 -6.56 -1.20
N VAL A 82 2.93 -5.70 -2.17
CA VAL A 82 3.49 -5.77 -3.52
C VAL A 82 4.92 -5.22 -3.61
N LEU A 83 5.27 -4.23 -2.78
CA LEU A 83 6.57 -3.57 -2.83
C LEU A 83 7.64 -4.20 -1.93
N ARG A 84 7.26 -5.07 -0.99
CA ARG A 84 8.23 -5.81 -0.16
C ARG A 84 9.12 -6.71 -1.03
N GLN A 85 10.37 -6.85 -0.60
CA GLN A 85 11.42 -7.63 -1.26
C GLN A 85 11.80 -7.13 -2.66
N LYS A 86 11.35 -5.93 -3.04
CA LYS A 86 11.74 -5.26 -4.28
C LYS A 86 12.91 -4.33 -4.06
N SER A 87 13.70 -4.12 -5.11
CA SER A 87 14.67 -3.02 -5.10
C SER A 87 13.93 -1.68 -5.02
N VAL A 88 14.57 -0.67 -4.43
CA VAL A 88 14.02 0.69 -4.35
C VAL A 88 13.73 1.24 -5.75
N ILE A 89 14.58 0.92 -6.74
CA ILE A 89 14.39 1.31 -8.14
C ILE A 89 13.11 0.69 -8.71
N GLU A 90 12.96 -0.63 -8.60
CA GLU A 90 11.77 -1.34 -9.09
C GLU A 90 10.50 -0.83 -8.41
N ALA A 91 10.54 -0.60 -7.10
CA ALA A 91 9.40 -0.07 -6.36
C ALA A 91 8.99 1.32 -6.84
N LEU A 92 9.94 2.21 -7.09
CA LEU A 92 9.67 3.55 -7.63
C LEU A 92 9.07 3.50 -9.03
N GLU A 93 9.57 2.61 -9.90
CA GLU A 93 8.99 2.41 -11.22
C GLU A 93 7.54 1.88 -11.14
N MET A 94 7.27 0.94 -10.24
CA MET A 94 5.91 0.42 -10.01
C MET A 94 4.96 1.51 -9.54
N VAL A 95 5.40 2.36 -8.61
CA VAL A 95 4.63 3.52 -8.15
C VAL A 95 4.37 4.48 -9.30
N GLN A 96 5.36 4.75 -10.15
CA GLN A 96 5.18 5.63 -11.30
C GLN A 96 4.20 5.05 -12.33
N ARG A 97 4.30 3.74 -12.63
CA ARG A 97 3.35 3.04 -13.51
C ARG A 97 1.93 3.12 -12.95
N PHE A 98 1.75 2.88 -11.65
CA PHE A 98 0.45 2.98 -10.99
C PHE A 98 -0.11 4.41 -11.06
N ARG A 99 0.73 5.42 -10.78
CA ARG A 99 0.33 6.83 -10.90
C ARG A 99 -0.12 7.21 -12.30
N ASN A 100 0.57 6.72 -13.33
CA ASN A 100 0.19 6.98 -14.72
C ASN A 100 -1.17 6.33 -15.04
N LEU A 101 -1.38 5.09 -14.61
CA LEU A 101 -2.66 4.39 -14.79
C LEU A 101 -3.82 5.14 -14.12
N MET A 102 -3.60 5.72 -12.94
CA MET A 102 -4.64 6.44 -12.19
C MET A 102 -4.94 7.83 -12.76
N LYS A 103 -3.99 8.45 -13.46
CA LYS A 103 -4.17 9.80 -14.03
C LYS A 103 -4.91 9.82 -15.36
N GLY A 104 -4.92 8.69 -16.09
CA GLY A 104 -5.56 8.59 -17.41
C GLY A 104 -4.75 9.27 -18.49
#